data_AF-A0AAN0MLU1-F1
#
_entry.id   AF-A0AAN0MLU1-F1
#
_cell.length_a   1.000
_cell.length_b   1.000
_cell.length_c   1.000
_cell.angle_alpha   90.00
_cell.angle_beta   90.00
_cell.angle_gamma   90.00
#
_symmetry.space_group_name_H-M   'P 1'
#
loop_
_entity.id
_entity.type
_entity.pdbx_description
1 polymer ?
#
loop_
_entity_poly.entity_id
_entity_poly.type
_entity_poly.pdbx_seq_one_letter_code
_entity_poly.pdbx_strand_id
1 'polypeptide(L)'
;MSEPRQISRDGITYVISLPDWGEWLTILDRASRGMDAADQADITRLLRLWIASSVTVTKDGRTSTLGSIDDLPADLADDLVAEGSAALQDATAALDIRQETDPATGEITIHCQMGQYHLRPLSFGERNACLSRNMGLHLGQPEIDASAYEVALVAASVTVGDGNRLRHADLMALPLALGEALVNAARTLSDAGKEDEITAFAQAGKPHPDLELATLCLTFGMTPEQAMALPATTARRLNVAAGLLQAAQPVANAAPMPEDDRVTRIVVHDD
;
A
#
# COMPACT_ATOMS: atom_id res chain seq x y z
N MET A 1 12.27 13.87 -19.35
CA MET A 1 10.99 14.57 -19.10
C MET A 1 10.30 14.70 -20.44
N SER A 2 9.07 14.20 -20.57
CA SER A 2 8.30 14.33 -21.81
C SER A 2 7.94 15.79 -22.07
N GLU A 3 7.95 16.21 -23.33
CA GLU A 3 7.50 17.55 -23.69
C GLU A 3 6.01 17.71 -23.37
N PRO A 4 5.58 18.90 -22.88
CA PRO A 4 4.18 19.14 -22.59
C PRO A 4 3.35 19.08 -23.88
N ARG A 5 2.22 18.38 -23.82
CA ARG A 5 1.28 18.27 -24.96
C ARG A 5 0.44 19.53 -25.06
N GLN A 6 0.03 19.90 -26.28
CA GLN A 6 -0.71 21.13 -26.52
C GLN A 6 -1.87 20.97 -27.49
N ILE A 7 -2.98 21.68 -27.21
CA ILE A 7 -4.16 21.79 -28.07
C ILE A 7 -4.38 23.26 -28.35
N SER A 8 -4.63 23.64 -29.60
CA SER A 8 -4.96 25.03 -29.96
C SER A 8 -6.33 25.10 -30.62
N ARG A 9 -7.22 25.92 -30.07
CA ARG A 9 -8.60 26.08 -30.53
C ARG A 9 -9.08 27.51 -30.33
N ASP A 10 -9.66 28.11 -31.37
CA ASP A 10 -10.24 29.46 -31.34
C ASP A 10 -9.29 30.56 -30.79
N GLY A 11 -8.00 30.45 -31.10
CA GLY A 11 -6.97 31.39 -30.61
C GLY A 11 -6.57 31.20 -29.14
N ILE A 12 -7.00 30.09 -28.53
CA ILE A 12 -6.64 29.67 -27.17
C ILE A 12 -5.74 28.44 -27.26
N THR A 13 -4.62 28.45 -26.55
CA THR A 13 -3.71 27.30 -26.44
C THR A 13 -3.83 26.69 -25.05
N TYR A 14 -4.11 25.40 -25.00
CA TYR A 14 -4.14 24.59 -23.79
C TYR A 14 -2.86 23.77 -23.74
N VAL A 15 -2.10 23.87 -22.66
CA VAL A 15 -0.85 23.14 -22.45
C VAL A 15 -1.05 22.20 -21.28
N ILE A 16 -0.81 20.92 -21.52
CA ILE A 16 -1.01 19.82 -20.58
C ILE A 16 0.35 19.42 -20.02
N SER A 17 0.47 19.48 -18.69
CA SER A 17 1.62 19.04 -17.92
C SER A 17 1.13 18.04 -16.88
N LEU A 18 1.74 16.86 -16.83
CA LEU A 18 1.38 15.87 -15.80
C LEU A 18 1.86 16.37 -14.43
N PRO A 19 1.05 16.15 -13.37
CA PRO A 19 1.48 16.44 -12.01
C PRO A 19 2.60 15.48 -11.61
N ASP A 20 3.39 15.89 -10.61
CA ASP A 20 4.22 14.92 -9.89
C ASP A 20 3.34 13.97 -9.07
N TRP A 21 3.95 12.90 -8.55
CA TRP A 21 3.21 11.89 -7.80
C TRP A 21 2.58 12.46 -6.52
N GLY A 22 3.24 13.40 -5.85
CA GLY A 22 2.72 14.02 -4.64
C GLY A 22 1.48 14.88 -4.89
N GLU A 23 1.48 15.66 -5.96
CA GLU A 23 0.32 16.43 -6.40
C GLU A 23 -0.82 15.52 -6.85
N TRP A 24 -0.51 14.42 -7.54
CA TRP A 24 -1.50 13.39 -7.90
C TRP A 24 -2.17 12.76 -6.68
N LEU A 25 -1.41 12.38 -5.66
CA LEU A 25 -1.97 11.88 -4.39
C LEU A 25 -2.88 12.92 -3.73
N THR A 26 -2.50 14.20 -3.77
CA THR A 26 -3.32 15.30 -3.26
C THR A 26 -4.63 15.43 -4.05
N ILE A 27 -4.58 15.25 -5.37
CA ILE A 27 -5.76 15.25 -6.25
C ILE A 27 -6.70 14.09 -5.87
N LEU A 28 -6.16 12.87 -5.68
CA LEU A 28 -6.92 11.69 -5.28
C LEU A 28 -7.61 11.88 -3.92
N ASP A 29 -6.88 12.34 -2.90
CA ASP A 29 -7.43 12.61 -1.57
C ASP A 29 -8.51 13.71 -1.61
N ARG A 30 -8.28 14.79 -2.36
CA ARG A 30 -9.30 15.83 -2.52
C ARG A 30 -10.52 15.34 -3.30
N ALA A 31 -10.38 14.36 -4.18
CA ALA A 31 -11.51 13.76 -4.90
C ALA A 31 -12.32 12.81 -4.01
N SER A 32 -11.68 12.10 -3.08
CA SER A 32 -12.33 11.14 -2.17
C SER A 32 -13.02 11.80 -0.97
N ARG A 33 -12.56 12.98 -0.53
CA ARG A 33 -13.16 13.70 0.62
C ARG A 33 -14.55 14.27 0.33
N GLY A 34 -15.52 13.92 1.17
CA GLY A 34 -16.89 14.45 1.13
C GLY A 34 -17.92 13.54 0.45
N MET A 35 -17.61 12.25 0.31
CA MET A 35 -18.58 11.24 -0.11
C MET A 35 -19.21 10.59 1.12
N ASP A 36 -20.53 10.40 1.10
CA ASP A 36 -21.15 9.39 1.96
C ASP A 36 -20.61 8.02 1.54
N ALA A 37 -20.41 7.10 2.49
CA ALA A 37 -19.77 5.79 2.27
C ALA A 37 -20.42 4.88 1.21
N ALA A 38 -21.54 5.31 0.60
CA ALA A 38 -22.26 4.61 -0.46
C ALA A 38 -21.91 5.09 -1.88
N ASP A 39 -21.33 6.29 -2.03
CA ASP A 39 -20.99 6.82 -3.36
C ASP A 39 -19.54 6.46 -3.73
N GLN A 40 -19.39 5.83 -4.90
CA GLN A 40 -18.09 5.58 -5.52
C GLN A 40 -17.34 6.91 -5.72
N ALA A 41 -16.00 6.85 -5.75
CA ALA A 41 -15.14 7.98 -6.09
C ALA A 41 -15.77 8.83 -7.20
N ASP A 42 -16.04 10.11 -6.92
CA ASP A 42 -16.61 11.02 -7.90
C ASP A 42 -15.57 11.24 -9.02
N ILE A 43 -15.63 10.37 -10.03
CA ILE A 43 -14.74 10.38 -11.20
C ILE A 43 -14.79 11.76 -11.86
N THR A 44 -15.95 12.42 -11.86
CA THR A 44 -16.10 13.77 -12.41
C THR A 44 -15.30 14.78 -11.58
N ARG A 45 -15.36 14.72 -10.25
CA ARG A 45 -14.53 15.56 -9.38
C ARG A 45 -13.04 15.27 -9.53
N LEU A 46 -12.64 14.01 -9.63
CA LEU A 46 -11.25 13.63 -9.88
C LEU A 46 -10.73 14.24 -11.18
N LEU A 47 -11.49 14.09 -12.28
CA LEU A 47 -11.15 14.67 -13.58
C LEU A 47 -11.05 16.20 -13.52
N ARG A 48 -11.98 16.88 -12.83
CA ARG A 48 -11.93 18.34 -12.62
C ARG A 48 -10.64 18.77 -11.92
N LEU A 49 -10.29 18.09 -10.82
CA LEU A 49 -9.09 18.42 -10.04
C LEU A 49 -7.81 18.13 -10.83
N TRP A 50 -7.76 17.00 -11.53
CA TRP A 50 -6.63 16.65 -12.38
C TRP A 50 -6.43 17.68 -13.50
N ILE A 51 -7.49 18.07 -14.21
CA ILE A 51 -7.41 19.08 -15.26
C ILE A 51 -6.99 20.45 -14.72
N ALA A 52 -7.56 20.88 -13.58
CA ALA A 52 -7.22 22.18 -13.00
C ALA A 52 -5.74 22.27 -12.57
N SER A 53 -5.16 21.14 -12.16
CA SER A 53 -3.73 21.02 -11.83
C SER A 53 -2.85 20.87 -13.09
N SER A 54 -3.35 20.15 -14.10
CA SER A 54 -2.53 19.71 -15.24
C SER A 54 -2.61 20.62 -16.48
N VAL A 55 -3.62 21.48 -16.57
CA VAL A 55 -3.89 22.26 -17.79
C VAL A 55 -3.72 23.75 -17.54
N THR A 56 -2.79 24.34 -18.29
CA THR A 56 -2.64 25.80 -18.39
C THR A 56 -3.24 26.28 -19.71
N VAL A 57 -3.93 27.42 -19.65
CA VAL A 57 -4.63 28.04 -20.76
C VAL A 57 -3.94 29.34 -21.09
N THR A 58 -3.54 29.51 -22.34
CA THR A 58 -2.96 30.76 -22.86
C THR A 58 -3.90 31.38 -23.88
N LYS A 59 -4.36 32.60 -23.62
CA LYS A 59 -5.19 33.40 -24.52
C LYS A 59 -4.66 34.82 -24.57
N ASP A 60 -4.44 35.36 -25.76
CA ASP A 60 -3.94 36.73 -25.97
C ASP A 60 -2.64 37.03 -25.19
N GLY A 61 -1.76 36.03 -25.07
CA GLY A 61 -0.50 36.13 -24.34
C GLY A 61 -0.62 36.10 -22.81
N ARG A 62 -1.82 35.86 -22.25
CA ARG A 62 -2.04 35.65 -20.82
C ARG A 62 -2.22 34.17 -20.53
N THR A 63 -1.47 33.68 -19.54
CA THR A 63 -1.53 32.28 -19.09
C THR A 63 -2.24 32.19 -17.74
N SER A 64 -3.18 31.27 -17.61
CA SER A 64 -3.89 30.94 -16.37
C SER A 64 -4.08 29.43 -16.25
N THR A 65 -4.31 28.91 -15.06
CA THR A 65 -4.79 27.52 -14.91
C THR A 65 -6.25 27.42 -15.36
N LEU A 66 -6.63 26.27 -15.89
CA LEU A 66 -8.02 26.01 -16.23
C LEU A 66 -8.85 25.86 -14.94
N GLY A 67 -9.91 26.66 -14.80
CA GLY A 67 -10.71 26.70 -13.56
C GLY A 67 -11.63 25.49 -13.37
N SER A 68 -12.29 25.05 -14.45
CA SER A 68 -13.14 23.86 -14.47
C SER A 68 -13.22 23.25 -15.86
N ILE A 69 -13.38 21.93 -15.93
CA ILE A 69 -13.71 21.22 -17.17
C ILE A 69 -15.15 21.51 -17.63
N ASP A 70 -16.05 21.85 -16.71
CA ASP A 70 -17.48 22.06 -17.04
C ASP A 70 -17.71 23.32 -17.87
N ASP A 71 -16.74 24.24 -17.85
CA ASP A 71 -16.78 25.48 -18.63
C ASP A 71 -16.33 25.26 -20.07
N LEU A 72 -15.90 24.05 -20.42
CA LEU A 72 -15.43 23.70 -21.76
C LEU A 72 -16.53 23.04 -22.61
N PRO A 73 -16.50 23.25 -23.93
CA PRO A 73 -17.21 22.39 -24.87
C PRO A 73 -16.84 20.91 -24.64
N ALA A 74 -17.83 20.02 -24.68
CA ALA A 74 -17.64 18.59 -24.38
C ALA A 74 -16.56 17.93 -25.24
N ASP A 75 -16.50 18.28 -26.52
CA ASP A 75 -15.48 17.78 -27.44
C ASP A 75 -14.07 18.25 -27.07
N LEU A 76 -13.90 19.49 -26.61
CA LEU A 76 -12.62 19.98 -26.11
C LEU A 76 -12.23 19.32 -24.78
N ALA A 77 -13.20 19.07 -23.89
CA ALA A 77 -12.97 18.35 -22.65
C ALA A 77 -12.47 16.91 -22.93
N ASP A 78 -13.11 16.21 -23.87
CA ASP A 78 -12.70 14.88 -24.31
C ASP A 78 -11.30 14.89 -24.94
N ASP A 79 -11.00 15.88 -25.79
CA ASP A 79 -9.67 16.05 -26.39
C ASP A 79 -8.57 16.26 -25.32
N LEU A 80 -8.84 17.08 -24.29
CA LEU A 80 -7.89 17.31 -23.19
C LEU A 80 -7.63 16.04 -22.37
N VAL A 81 -8.66 15.25 -22.10
CA VAL A 81 -8.51 13.96 -21.40
C VAL A 81 -7.73 12.97 -22.26
N ALA A 82 -8.01 12.89 -23.56
CA ALA A 82 -7.29 12.05 -24.49
C ALA A 82 -5.81 12.41 -24.58
N GLU A 83 -5.49 13.71 -24.69
CA GLU A 83 -4.10 14.19 -24.71
C GLU A 83 -3.40 14.01 -23.36
N GLY A 84 -4.09 14.13 -22.23
CA GLY A 84 -3.55 13.81 -20.92
C GLY A 84 -3.21 12.33 -20.74
N SER A 85 -4.10 11.45 -21.21
CA SER A 85 -3.86 10.00 -21.24
C SER A 85 -2.65 9.67 -22.11
N ALA A 86 -2.56 10.28 -23.31
CA ALA A 86 -1.41 10.12 -24.19
C ALA A 86 -0.12 10.67 -23.56
N ALA A 87 -0.16 11.81 -22.85
CA ALA A 87 0.98 12.33 -22.11
C ALA A 87 1.48 11.33 -21.06
N LEU A 88 0.56 10.70 -20.32
CA LEU A 88 0.90 9.70 -19.30
C LEU A 88 1.52 8.44 -19.93
N GLN A 89 0.98 7.98 -21.05
CA GLN A 89 1.54 6.86 -21.81
C GLN A 89 2.95 7.18 -22.31
N ASP A 90 3.17 8.36 -22.90
CA ASP A 90 4.49 8.81 -23.35
C ASP A 90 5.47 8.93 -22.18
N ALA A 91 5.05 9.50 -21.06
CA ALA A 91 5.87 9.64 -19.86
C ALA A 91 6.26 8.26 -19.29
N THR A 92 5.33 7.31 -19.29
CA THR A 92 5.58 5.93 -18.86
C THR A 92 6.57 5.24 -19.80
N ALA A 93 6.36 5.36 -21.11
CA ALA A 93 7.25 4.78 -22.12
C ALA A 93 8.66 5.42 -22.07
N ALA A 94 8.74 6.73 -21.89
CA ALA A 94 10.01 7.45 -21.77
C ALA A 94 10.80 7.03 -20.53
N LEU A 95 10.13 6.67 -19.43
CA LEU A 95 10.79 6.18 -18.22
C LEU A 95 11.30 4.74 -18.37
N ASP A 96 10.81 3.96 -19.34
CA ASP A 96 11.16 2.56 -19.56
C ASP A 96 11.06 1.74 -18.26
N ILE A 97 9.91 1.87 -17.57
CA ILE A 97 9.67 1.22 -16.28
C ILE A 97 9.55 -0.29 -16.49
N ARG A 98 10.43 -1.05 -15.83
CA ARG A 98 10.41 -2.52 -15.83
C ARG A 98 10.44 -3.04 -14.41
N GLN A 99 9.71 -4.11 -14.16
CA GLN A 99 9.62 -4.76 -12.85
C GLN A 99 10.27 -6.14 -12.92
N GLU A 100 11.14 -6.42 -11.94
CA GLU A 100 11.70 -7.74 -11.69
C GLU A 100 11.31 -8.18 -10.28
N THR A 101 10.98 -9.46 -10.10
CA THR A 101 10.67 -10.03 -8.78
C THR A 101 11.66 -11.14 -8.49
N ASP A 102 12.37 -11.04 -7.37
CA ASP A 102 13.24 -12.10 -6.90
C ASP A 102 12.38 -13.29 -6.45
N PRO A 103 12.49 -14.46 -7.08
CA PRO A 103 11.69 -15.62 -6.74
C PRO A 103 12.04 -16.22 -5.36
N ALA A 104 13.23 -15.95 -4.82
CA ALA A 104 13.68 -16.50 -3.54
C ALA A 104 13.20 -15.67 -2.34
N THR A 105 13.24 -14.34 -2.46
CA THR A 105 12.90 -13.40 -1.38
C THR A 105 11.53 -12.77 -1.56
N GLY A 106 10.99 -12.79 -2.78
CA GLY A 106 9.78 -12.09 -3.15
C GLY A 106 9.95 -10.57 -3.22
N GLU A 107 11.17 -10.04 -3.12
CA GLU A 107 11.48 -8.62 -3.30
C GLU A 107 11.23 -8.18 -4.74
N ILE A 108 10.85 -6.91 -4.93
CA ILE A 108 10.59 -6.32 -6.24
C ILE A 108 11.63 -5.26 -6.53
N THR A 109 12.27 -5.32 -7.70
CA THR A 109 13.10 -4.24 -8.21
C THR A 109 12.39 -3.55 -9.37
N ILE A 110 12.26 -2.23 -9.30
CA ILE A 110 11.80 -1.39 -10.40
C ILE A 110 13.01 -0.71 -11.05
N HIS A 111 13.20 -0.99 -12.33
CA HIS A 111 14.21 -0.37 -13.18
C HIS A 111 13.56 0.71 -14.04
N CYS A 112 14.17 1.88 -14.13
CA CYS A 112 13.76 2.94 -15.05
C CYS A 112 14.96 3.83 -15.41
N GLN A 113 14.75 4.79 -16.32
CA GLN A 113 15.80 5.75 -16.70
C GLN A 113 16.33 6.60 -15.53
N MET A 114 15.57 6.75 -14.45
CA MET A 114 15.96 7.53 -13.28
C MET A 114 16.76 6.72 -12.24
N GLY A 115 16.89 5.41 -12.43
CA GLY A 115 17.61 4.53 -11.52
C GLY A 115 16.87 3.24 -11.18
N GLN A 116 17.38 2.56 -10.15
CA GLN A 116 16.84 1.30 -9.65
C GLN A 116 16.29 1.51 -8.24
N TYR A 117 15.09 0.98 -8.03
CA TYR A 117 14.35 1.06 -6.78
C TYR A 117 14.08 -0.35 -6.29
N HIS A 118 14.62 -0.69 -5.12
CA HIS A 118 14.45 -1.99 -4.51
C HIS A 118 13.39 -1.91 -3.42
N LEU A 119 12.35 -2.73 -3.56
CA LEU A 119 11.23 -2.82 -2.63
C LEU A 119 11.26 -4.17 -1.93
N ARG A 120 11.28 -4.13 -0.60
CA ARG A 120 11.18 -5.32 0.23
C ARG A 120 9.77 -5.50 0.80
N PRO A 121 9.39 -6.75 1.14
CA PRO A 121 8.24 -6.99 2.00
C PRO A 121 8.36 -6.21 3.32
N LEU A 122 7.24 -5.65 3.75
CA LEU A 122 7.11 -5.04 5.07
C LEU A 122 6.61 -6.09 6.06
N SER A 123 7.15 -6.07 7.27
CA SER A 123 6.61 -6.91 8.34
C SER A 123 5.17 -6.49 8.69
N PHE A 124 4.43 -7.35 9.40
CA PHE A 124 3.12 -6.95 9.90
C PHE A 124 3.21 -5.71 10.81
N GLY A 125 4.22 -5.66 11.69
CA GLY A 125 4.45 -4.50 12.57
C GLY A 125 4.70 -3.21 11.80
N GLU A 126 5.47 -3.26 10.71
CA GLU A 126 5.72 -2.10 9.85
C GLU A 126 4.47 -1.65 9.11
N ARG A 127 3.68 -2.58 8.56
CA ARG A 127 2.39 -2.27 7.92
C ARG A 127 1.41 -1.66 8.91
N ASN A 128 1.28 -2.24 10.10
CA ASN A 128 0.41 -1.73 11.16
C ASN A 128 0.88 -0.36 11.66
N ALA A 129 2.19 -0.11 11.74
CA ALA A 129 2.72 1.21 12.09
C ALA A 129 2.43 2.25 11.00
N CYS A 130 2.50 1.88 9.72
CA CYS A 130 2.07 2.76 8.62
C CYS A 130 0.57 3.04 8.70
N LEU A 131 -0.26 2.03 8.94
CA LEU A 131 -1.70 2.19 9.07
C LEU A 131 -2.07 3.07 10.26
N SER A 132 -1.54 2.76 11.44
CA SER A 132 -1.88 3.46 12.70
C SER A 132 -1.50 4.94 12.69
N ARG A 133 -0.39 5.31 12.02
CA ARG A 133 0.02 6.71 11.89
C ARG A 133 -0.87 7.53 10.96
N ASN A 134 -1.52 6.86 10.00
CA ASN A 134 -2.35 7.50 8.98
C ASN A 134 -3.85 7.26 9.21
N MET A 135 -4.21 6.65 10.33
CA MET A 135 -5.59 6.48 10.77
C MET A 135 -5.93 7.58 11.77
N GLY A 136 -7.01 8.30 11.50
CA GLY A 136 -7.56 9.35 12.34
C GLY A 136 -9.03 9.11 12.68
N LEU A 137 -9.63 10.09 13.36
CA LEU A 137 -11.08 10.13 13.59
C LEU A 137 -11.68 11.28 12.80
N HIS A 138 -12.67 10.98 11.95
CA HIS A 138 -13.47 11.96 11.25
C HIS A 138 -14.95 11.76 11.61
N LEU A 139 -15.57 12.80 12.16
CA LEU A 139 -16.96 12.74 12.67
C LEU A 139 -17.20 11.57 13.64
N GLY A 140 -16.17 11.19 14.42
CA GLY A 140 -16.23 10.09 15.38
C GLY A 140 -16.09 8.69 14.79
N GLN A 141 -15.85 8.56 13.48
CA GLN A 141 -15.54 7.30 12.81
C GLN A 141 -14.05 7.20 12.47
N PRO A 142 -13.44 5.99 12.53
CA PRO A 142 -12.10 5.78 12.01
C PRO A 142 -12.03 6.09 10.52
N GLU A 143 -11.10 6.94 10.11
CA GLU A 143 -10.82 7.27 8.72
C GLU A 143 -9.33 7.11 8.45
N ILE A 144 -8.97 6.54 7.29
CA ILE A 144 -7.58 6.40 6.86
C ILE A 144 -7.29 7.49 5.84
N ASP A 145 -6.23 8.27 6.07
CA ASP A 145 -5.63 9.10 5.02
C ASP A 145 -4.91 8.17 4.03
N ALA A 146 -5.63 7.78 2.97
CA ALA A 146 -5.17 6.80 1.99
C ALA A 146 -3.87 7.26 1.30
N SER A 147 -3.77 8.54 0.97
CA SER A 147 -2.59 9.12 0.33
C SER A 147 -1.37 9.11 1.25
N ALA A 148 -1.54 9.53 2.52
CA ALA A 148 -0.46 9.48 3.50
C ALA A 148 -0.05 8.04 3.82
N TYR A 149 -1.00 7.11 3.83
CA TYR A 149 -0.74 5.68 3.99
C TYR A 149 0.09 5.11 2.83
N GLU A 150 -0.24 5.44 1.57
CA GLU A 150 0.52 5.01 0.40
C GLU A 150 1.96 5.54 0.41
N VAL A 151 2.13 6.82 0.75
CA VAL A 151 3.46 7.41 0.92
C VAL A 151 4.24 6.69 2.02
N ALA A 152 3.59 6.38 3.15
CA ALA A 152 4.23 5.66 4.24
C ALA A 152 4.64 4.23 3.85
N LEU A 153 3.79 3.52 3.10
CA LEU A 153 4.09 2.19 2.57
C LEU A 153 5.32 2.24 1.67
N VAL A 154 5.31 3.10 0.64
CA VAL A 154 6.43 3.22 -0.31
C VAL A 154 7.70 3.62 0.43
N ALA A 155 7.65 4.63 1.29
CA ALA A 155 8.81 5.10 2.05
C ALA A 155 9.40 4.04 3.00
N ALA A 156 8.58 3.14 3.53
CA ALA A 156 9.03 2.05 4.40
C ALA A 156 9.65 0.89 3.61
N SER A 157 9.14 0.63 2.40
CA SER A 157 9.55 -0.52 1.57
C SER A 157 10.72 -0.23 0.64
N VAL A 158 10.83 1.02 0.15
CA VAL A 158 11.73 1.36 -0.96
C VAL A 158 13.13 1.80 -0.51
N THR A 159 14.14 1.34 -1.24
CA THR A 159 15.50 1.86 -1.22
C THR A 159 15.98 2.13 -2.65
N VAL A 160 16.96 3.01 -2.82
CA VAL A 160 17.50 3.44 -4.12
C VAL A 160 18.99 3.18 -4.15
N GLY A 161 19.47 2.59 -5.26
CA GLY A 161 20.87 2.24 -5.45
C GLY A 161 21.38 1.34 -4.32
N ASP A 162 22.49 1.74 -3.67
CA ASP A 162 23.19 0.98 -2.62
C ASP A 162 22.45 0.93 -1.25
N GLY A 163 21.11 0.98 -1.25
CA GLY A 163 20.29 0.83 -0.05
C GLY A 163 19.88 2.14 0.64
N ASN A 164 20.02 3.29 -0.02
CA ASN A 164 19.59 4.57 0.55
C ASN A 164 18.06 4.70 0.54
N ARG A 165 17.48 5.26 1.60
CA ARG A 165 16.05 5.60 1.61
C ARG A 165 15.79 6.89 0.83
N LEU A 166 14.68 6.95 0.11
CA LEU A 166 14.21 8.22 -0.48
C LEU A 166 13.83 9.19 0.63
N ARG A 167 14.26 10.45 0.50
CA ARG A 167 13.72 11.52 1.34
C ARG A 167 12.28 11.78 0.90
N HIS A 168 11.43 12.17 1.84
CA HIS A 168 10.03 12.45 1.54
C HIS A 168 9.85 13.46 0.39
N ALA A 169 10.65 14.53 0.35
CA ALA A 169 10.59 15.50 -0.74
C ALA A 169 10.94 14.89 -2.13
N ASP A 170 11.93 13.99 -2.18
CA ASP A 170 12.31 13.33 -3.44
C ASP A 170 11.24 12.33 -3.88
N LEU A 171 10.62 11.66 -2.91
CA LEU A 171 9.52 10.73 -3.14
C LEU A 171 8.28 11.45 -3.71
N MET A 172 7.89 12.59 -3.13
CA MET A 172 6.76 13.38 -3.62
C MET A 172 7.01 13.98 -5.01
N ALA A 173 8.26 14.29 -5.33
CA ALA A 173 8.66 14.84 -6.63
C ALA A 173 8.87 13.78 -7.73
N LEU A 174 8.59 12.50 -7.46
CA LEU A 174 8.71 11.46 -8.48
C LEU A 174 7.73 11.71 -9.63
N PRO A 175 8.10 11.36 -10.88
CA PRO A 175 7.13 11.32 -11.96
C PRO A 175 5.95 10.42 -11.60
N LEU A 176 4.73 10.86 -11.92
CA LEU A 176 3.48 10.16 -11.64
C LEU A 176 3.57 8.64 -11.93
N ALA A 177 3.99 8.28 -13.15
CA ALA A 177 4.08 6.87 -13.56
C ALA A 177 5.03 6.03 -12.71
N LEU A 178 6.14 6.62 -12.24
CA LEU A 178 7.09 5.92 -11.36
C LEU A 178 6.53 5.81 -9.94
N GLY A 179 5.90 6.86 -9.42
CA GLY A 179 5.23 6.81 -8.12
C GLY A 179 4.15 5.73 -8.05
N GLU A 180 3.29 5.66 -9.07
CA GLU A 180 2.26 4.62 -9.20
C GLU A 180 2.87 3.21 -9.29
N ALA A 181 3.95 3.04 -10.05
CA ALA A 181 4.65 1.76 -10.13
C ALA A 181 5.19 1.31 -8.76
N LEU A 182 5.77 2.23 -7.98
CA LEU A 182 6.27 1.97 -6.64
C LEU A 182 5.15 1.62 -5.65
N VAL A 183 4.01 2.34 -5.69
CA VAL A 183 2.84 2.01 -4.86
C VAL A 183 2.31 0.63 -5.18
N ASN A 184 2.13 0.31 -6.47
CA ASN A 184 1.60 -0.98 -6.88
C ASN A 184 2.52 -2.13 -6.48
N ALA A 185 3.83 -1.95 -6.59
CA ALA A 185 4.81 -2.92 -6.08
C ALA A 185 4.74 -3.04 -4.54
N ALA A 186 4.69 -1.92 -3.81
CA ALA A 186 4.58 -1.92 -2.35
C ALA A 186 3.28 -2.59 -1.86
N ARG A 187 2.16 -2.38 -2.55
CA ARG A 187 0.88 -3.06 -2.30
C ARG A 187 0.96 -4.55 -2.57
N THR A 188 1.53 -4.95 -3.70
CA THR A 188 1.76 -6.37 -4.04
C THR A 188 2.58 -7.08 -2.97
N LEU A 189 3.58 -6.40 -2.42
CA LEU A 189 4.40 -6.90 -1.32
C LEU A 189 3.67 -6.92 0.03
N SER A 190 2.62 -6.12 0.19
CA SER A 190 1.84 -5.97 1.41
C SER A 190 0.55 -6.80 1.43
N ASP A 191 0.20 -7.46 0.32
CA ASP A 191 -1.07 -8.16 0.14
C ASP A 191 -1.22 -9.36 1.10
N ALA A 192 -2.43 -9.51 1.65
CA ALA A 192 -2.77 -10.44 2.72
C ALA A 192 -2.70 -11.91 2.29
N GLY A 193 -2.64 -12.21 0.99
CA GLY A 193 -2.38 -13.57 0.48
C GLY A 193 -1.02 -14.15 0.90
N LYS A 194 -0.11 -13.33 1.44
CA LYS A 194 1.13 -13.78 2.10
C LYS A 194 0.98 -13.99 3.63
N GLU A 195 -0.19 -13.75 4.23
CA GLU A 195 -0.49 -14.16 5.62
C GLU A 195 -0.54 -15.68 5.81
N ASP A 196 -0.64 -16.43 4.71
CA ASP A 196 -0.41 -17.88 4.69
C ASP A 196 0.98 -18.24 5.19
N GLU A 197 1.97 -17.36 5.03
CA GLU A 197 3.32 -17.55 5.56
C GLU A 197 3.35 -17.36 7.09
N ILE A 198 2.72 -16.31 7.62
CA ILE A 198 2.57 -16.08 9.07
C ILE A 198 1.77 -17.24 9.71
N THR A 199 0.73 -17.71 9.02
CA THR A 199 -0.09 -18.85 9.43
C THR A 199 0.72 -20.16 9.36
N ALA A 200 1.56 -20.35 8.33
CA ALA A 200 2.44 -21.51 8.21
C ALA A 200 3.58 -21.51 9.24
N PHE A 201 4.16 -20.35 9.58
CA PHE A 201 5.13 -20.22 10.68
C PHE A 201 4.47 -20.50 12.04
N ALA A 202 3.24 -20.03 12.26
CA ALA A 202 2.46 -20.29 13.46
C ALA A 202 2.11 -21.79 13.59
N GLN A 203 1.68 -22.43 12.50
CA GLN A 203 1.38 -23.86 12.46
C GLN A 203 2.64 -24.73 12.60
N ALA A 204 3.80 -24.28 12.10
CA ALA A 204 5.07 -24.99 12.20
C ALA A 204 5.82 -24.76 13.52
N GLY A 205 5.29 -23.93 14.43
CA GLY A 205 5.93 -23.61 15.72
C GLY A 205 7.30 -22.93 15.58
N LYS A 206 7.56 -22.27 14.44
CA LYS A 206 8.84 -21.63 14.15
C LYS A 206 8.83 -20.18 14.65
N PRO A 207 9.93 -19.70 15.26
CA PRO A 207 10.01 -18.34 15.74
C PRO A 207 9.91 -17.36 14.55
N HIS A 208 8.97 -16.43 14.64
CA HIS A 208 8.80 -15.33 13.70
C HIS A 208 8.61 -14.04 14.50
N PRO A 209 9.34 -12.95 14.21
CA PRO A 209 9.31 -11.72 15.01
C PRO A 209 7.90 -11.12 15.11
N ASP A 210 7.06 -11.29 14.08
CA ASP A 210 5.67 -10.82 14.12
C ASP A 210 4.74 -11.73 14.96
N LEU A 211 5.00 -13.05 15.03
CA LEU A 211 4.27 -13.96 15.92
C LEU A 211 4.67 -13.72 17.38
N GLU A 212 5.94 -13.41 17.62
CA GLU A 212 6.44 -13.00 18.91
C GLU A 212 5.77 -11.69 19.38
N LEU A 213 5.71 -10.68 18.50
CA LEU A 213 5.03 -9.42 18.81
C LEU A 213 3.53 -9.62 19.10
N ALA A 214 2.83 -10.38 18.24
CA ALA A 214 1.42 -10.71 18.42
C ALA A 214 1.18 -11.50 19.72
N THR A 215 2.05 -12.48 20.03
CA THR A 215 1.98 -13.28 21.26
C THR A 215 2.12 -12.40 22.50
N LEU A 216 3.05 -11.45 22.50
CA LEU A 216 3.23 -10.51 23.62
C LEU A 216 2.01 -9.61 23.81
N CYS A 217 1.45 -9.08 22.73
CA CYS A 217 0.27 -8.22 22.78
C CYS A 217 -0.97 -8.98 23.28
N LEU A 218 -1.21 -10.19 22.76
CA LEU A 218 -2.38 -11.01 23.10
C LEU A 218 -2.28 -11.62 24.50
N THR A 219 -1.09 -12.09 24.90
CA THR A 219 -0.91 -12.82 26.17
C THR A 219 -0.76 -11.89 27.36
N PHE A 220 -0.12 -10.72 27.16
CA PHE A 220 0.18 -9.79 28.25
C PHE A 220 -0.55 -8.45 28.13
N GLY A 221 -1.47 -8.30 27.17
CA GLY A 221 -2.27 -7.08 26.98
C GLY A 221 -1.45 -5.84 26.61
N MET A 222 -0.27 -6.04 26.01
CA MET A 222 0.61 -4.95 25.59
C MET A 222 0.14 -4.32 24.30
N THR A 223 0.41 -3.03 24.11
CA THR A 223 0.33 -2.42 22.78
C THR A 223 1.56 -2.80 21.94
N PRO A 224 1.49 -2.75 20.60
CA PRO A 224 2.65 -3.00 19.74
C PRO A 224 3.85 -2.11 20.10
N GLU A 225 3.64 -0.82 20.40
CA GLU A 225 4.73 0.09 20.79
C GLU A 225 5.37 -0.32 22.11
N GLN A 226 4.57 -0.76 23.09
CA GLN A 226 5.09 -1.23 24.38
C GLN A 226 5.93 -2.50 24.21
N ALA A 227 5.45 -3.44 23.39
CA ALA A 227 6.16 -4.69 23.14
C ALA A 227 7.45 -4.47 22.33
N MET A 228 7.45 -3.57 21.35
CA MET A 228 8.64 -3.19 20.57
C MET A 228 9.68 -2.41 21.38
N ALA A 229 9.26 -1.66 22.40
CA ALA A 229 10.15 -0.90 23.27
C ALA A 229 10.89 -1.78 24.31
N LEU A 230 10.56 -3.06 24.42
CA LEU A 230 11.21 -3.96 25.36
C LEU A 230 12.66 -4.27 24.95
N PRO A 231 13.61 -4.32 25.91
CA PRO A 231 14.92 -4.90 25.64
C PRO A 231 14.78 -6.34 25.13
N ALA A 232 15.57 -6.73 24.12
CA ALA A 232 15.45 -8.03 23.45
C ALA A 232 15.49 -9.24 24.42
N THR A 233 16.28 -9.13 25.50
CA THR A 233 16.35 -10.15 26.56
C THR A 233 15.07 -10.28 27.38
N THR A 234 14.32 -9.19 27.53
CA THR A 234 13.02 -9.15 28.23
C THR A 234 11.91 -9.66 27.33
N ALA A 235 11.87 -9.24 26.05
CA ALA A 235 10.93 -9.75 25.06
C ALA A 235 11.05 -11.28 24.91
N ARG A 236 12.28 -11.80 24.79
CA ARG A 236 12.54 -13.25 24.73
C ARG A 236 12.04 -14.00 25.96
N ARG A 237 12.22 -13.46 27.17
CA ARG A 237 11.75 -14.09 28.42
C ARG A 237 10.22 -14.13 28.49
N LEU A 238 9.55 -13.07 28.04
CA LEU A 238 8.09 -13.01 28.00
C LEU A 238 7.52 -13.96 26.95
N ASN A 239 8.15 -14.12 25.79
CA ASN A 239 7.76 -15.13 24.80
C ASN A 239 7.90 -16.56 25.34
N VAL A 240 8.97 -16.86 26.09
CA VAL A 240 9.10 -18.16 26.79
C VAL A 240 8.00 -18.33 27.84
N ALA A 241 7.69 -17.29 28.61
CA ALA A 241 6.62 -17.33 29.61
C ALA A 241 5.23 -17.54 28.96
N ALA A 242 4.97 -16.91 27.82
CA ALA A 242 3.74 -17.11 27.05
C ALA A 242 3.62 -18.55 26.54
N GLY A 243 4.72 -19.14 26.02
CA GLY A 243 4.75 -20.54 25.61
C GLY A 243 4.49 -21.52 26.77
N LEU A 244 5.02 -21.24 27.96
CA LEU A 244 4.75 -22.02 29.17
C LEU A 244 3.29 -21.89 29.63
N LEU A 245 2.70 -20.68 29.55
CA LEU A 245 1.30 -20.44 29.89
C LEU A 245 0.34 -21.14 28.93
N GLN A 246 0.64 -21.13 27.62
CA GLN A 246 -0.12 -21.86 26.61
C GLN A 246 -0.01 -23.38 26.80
N ALA A 247 1.18 -23.90 27.12
CA ALA A 247 1.37 -25.33 27.42
C ALA A 247 0.70 -25.77 28.74
N ALA A 248 0.46 -24.84 29.67
CA ALA A 248 -0.22 -25.10 30.93
C ALA A 248 -1.75 -24.99 30.86
N GLN A 249 -2.33 -24.52 29.74
CA GLN A 249 -3.77 -24.58 29.54
C GLN A 249 -4.21 -26.03 29.32
N PRO A 250 -5.19 -26.57 30.07
CA PRO A 250 -5.70 -27.91 29.81
C PRO A 250 -6.30 -27.95 28.40
N VAL A 251 -5.96 -28.98 27.63
CA VAL A 251 -6.51 -29.23 26.29
C VAL A 251 -8.02 -29.48 26.42
N ALA A 252 -8.81 -28.41 26.43
CA ALA A 252 -10.27 -28.46 26.54
C ALA A 252 -10.95 -28.73 25.18
N ASN A 253 -10.20 -29.19 24.18
CA ASN A 253 -10.70 -29.60 22.87
C ASN A 253 -10.18 -31.00 22.50
N ALA A 254 -10.41 -31.99 23.35
CA ALA A 254 -10.53 -33.37 22.86
C ALA A 254 -11.97 -33.53 22.38
N ALA A 255 -12.16 -33.59 21.06
CA ALA A 255 -13.43 -33.98 20.45
C ALA A 255 -13.90 -35.33 21.05
N PRO A 256 -15.22 -35.57 21.17
CA PRO A 256 -15.73 -36.87 21.59
C PRO A 256 -15.19 -37.94 20.65
N MET A 257 -14.54 -38.96 21.22
CA MET A 257 -14.15 -40.14 20.48
C MET A 257 -15.38 -40.70 19.75
N PRO A 258 -15.29 -41.03 18.46
CA PRO A 258 -16.27 -41.92 17.87
C PRO A 258 -16.17 -43.26 18.60
N GLU A 259 -17.26 -43.68 19.23
CA GLU A 259 -17.53 -45.08 19.51
C GLU A 259 -17.48 -45.81 18.16
N ASP A 260 -16.37 -46.47 17.87
CA ASP A 260 -16.35 -47.50 16.83
C ASP A 260 -16.09 -48.84 17.49
N ASP A 261 -17.15 -49.62 17.39
CA ASP A 261 -17.47 -50.86 18.04
C ASP A 261 -16.62 -51.98 17.40
N ARG A 262 -15.46 -52.27 17.98
CA ARG A 262 -14.68 -53.47 17.65
C ARG A 262 -14.38 -54.27 18.91
N VAL A 263 -15.39 -55.03 19.31
CA VAL A 263 -15.26 -56.22 20.15
C VAL A 263 -14.20 -57.14 19.54
N THR A 264 -12.96 -57.06 20.03
CA THR A 264 -11.99 -58.13 19.85
C THR A 264 -12.19 -59.10 21.01
N ARG A 265 -12.94 -60.17 20.75
CA ARG A 265 -12.97 -61.35 21.63
C ARG A 265 -11.54 -61.89 21.74
N ILE A 266 -10.92 -61.72 22.89
CA ILE A 266 -9.77 -62.55 23.28
C ILE A 266 -10.36 -63.89 23.73
N VAL A 267 -10.23 -64.91 22.88
CA VAL A 267 -10.45 -66.30 23.28
C VAL A 267 -9.20 -66.73 24.03
N VAL A 268 -9.31 -66.89 25.35
CA VAL A 268 -8.32 -67.62 26.14
C VAL A 268 -8.67 -69.10 26.01
N HIS A 269 -7.78 -69.88 25.40
CA HIS A 269 -7.78 -71.33 25.53
C HIS A 269 -6.95 -71.69 26.76
N ASP A 270 -7.61 -72.27 27.77
CA ASP A 270 -6.95 -73.05 28.80
C ASP A 270 -6.87 -74.51 28.35
N ASP A 271 -5.72 -75.11 28.67
CA ASP A 271 -5.18 -76.47 28.46
C ASP A 271 -4.42 -76.79 27.14
#